data_AF-A0A7J4EUL3-F1
#
_entry.id   AF-A0A7J4EUL3-F1
#
_cell.length_a   1.000
_cell.length_b   1.000
_cell.length_c   1.000
_cell.angle_alpha   90.00
_cell.angle_beta   90.00
_cell.angle_gamma   90.00
#
_symmetry.space_group_name_H-M   'P 1'
#
loop_
_entity.id
_entity.type
_entity.pdbx_description
1 polymer ?
#
loop_
_entity_poly.entity_id
_entity_poly.type
_entity_poly.pdbx_seq_one_letter_code
_entity_poly.pdbx_strand_id
1 'polypeptide(L)'
;MKIELKDELKVKLKNAVEKNQADGILLSGGLDTSILVAISSNMTAINVSLEDFSSDLKYARMLEKNFDIEVNYVKIGIDEALSSIKHVIKILETFDPALPNDLAVYFGIRYAKEVGLRSVMTGDGSDELFGGYSYMRDIEDLNAYIERILPNIYFSSNRICEHFGIKVVQPYLCKEVVDFSLKIPAEFKIRNGVGKWILRKAFEDLLPAEIVWQDKRPLEYGSGMTRLREIISSKISDKEFMEKRNLYSIKFTSKEHLYYYEIYRDVFGEIPEPKEDDKACPYCGAGINPSSLHCRICGGVLNWRK
;
A
#
# COMPACT_ATOMS: atom_id res chain seq x y z
N MET A 1 29.51 12.90 -6.95
CA MET A 1 28.74 11.65 -7.16
C MET A 1 27.72 11.31 -6.05
N LYS A 2 28.09 10.87 -4.84
CA LYS A 2 27.07 10.43 -3.84
C LYS A 2 26.19 11.56 -3.27
N ILE A 3 26.74 12.78 -3.17
CA ILE A 3 26.02 13.97 -2.68
C ILE A 3 25.03 14.47 -3.75
N GLU A 4 25.42 14.46 -5.02
CA GLU A 4 24.59 14.95 -6.13
C GLU A 4 23.28 14.14 -6.30
N LEU A 5 23.32 12.81 -6.16
CA LEU A 5 22.12 11.99 -6.36
C LEU A 5 21.03 12.22 -5.30
N LYS A 6 21.41 12.44 -4.03
CA LYS A 6 20.42 12.70 -2.98
C LYS A 6 19.75 14.06 -3.15
N ASP A 7 20.52 15.06 -3.58
CA ASP A 7 20.03 16.42 -3.82
C ASP A 7 19.17 16.44 -5.10
N GLU A 8 19.58 15.71 -6.14
CA GLU A 8 18.79 15.51 -7.36
C GLU A 8 17.42 14.86 -7.05
N LEU A 9 17.40 13.77 -6.27
CA LEU A 9 16.15 13.12 -5.85
C LEU A 9 15.26 14.09 -5.07
N LYS A 10 15.85 14.82 -4.11
CA LYS A 10 15.14 15.80 -3.30
C LYS A 10 14.47 16.86 -4.17
N VAL A 11 15.18 17.42 -5.15
CA VAL A 11 14.64 18.39 -6.10
C VAL A 11 13.53 17.79 -6.96
N LYS A 12 13.73 16.59 -7.51
CA LYS A 12 12.72 15.93 -8.36
C LYS A 12 11.44 15.64 -7.59
N LEU A 13 11.53 15.13 -6.36
CA LEU A 13 10.36 14.82 -5.55
C LEU A 13 9.64 16.10 -5.08
N LYS A 14 10.38 17.15 -4.70
CA LYS A 14 9.79 18.47 -4.43
C LYS A 14 9.03 19.01 -5.63
N ASN A 15 9.63 19.00 -6.81
CA ASN A 15 8.98 19.43 -8.04
C ASN A 15 7.73 18.59 -8.37
N ALA A 16 7.79 17.28 -8.13
CA ALA A 16 6.65 16.39 -8.32
C ALA A 16 5.48 16.76 -7.40
N VAL A 17 5.76 17.06 -6.13
CA VAL A 17 4.77 17.55 -5.15
C VAL A 17 4.24 18.92 -5.54
N GLU A 18 5.10 19.89 -5.86
CA GLU A 18 4.69 21.26 -6.24
C GLU A 18 3.76 21.28 -7.45
N LYS A 19 4.04 20.46 -8.48
CA LYS A 19 3.18 20.33 -9.67
C LYS A 19 1.88 19.57 -9.40
N ASN A 20 1.84 18.74 -8.36
CA ASN A 20 0.73 17.86 -8.05
C ASN A 20 0.33 18.04 -6.58
N GLN A 21 -0.29 19.18 -6.28
CA GLN A 21 -0.86 19.44 -4.96
C GLN A 21 -2.12 18.59 -4.72
N ALA A 22 -2.39 18.30 -3.44
CA ALA A 22 -3.59 17.61 -2.98
C ALA A 22 -4.18 18.33 -1.77
N ASP A 23 -5.50 18.25 -1.58
CA ASP A 23 -6.18 18.87 -0.44
C ASP A 23 -5.85 18.14 0.88
N GLY A 24 -5.55 16.84 0.82
CA GLY A 24 -5.08 16.08 1.98
C GLY A 24 -4.09 14.96 1.67
N ILE A 25 -3.64 14.26 2.70
CA ILE A 25 -2.70 13.13 2.62
C ILE A 25 -3.15 11.99 3.53
N LEU A 26 -3.03 10.74 3.05
CA LEU A 26 -3.13 9.56 3.91
C LEU A 26 -1.81 9.40 4.68
N LEU A 27 -1.84 9.68 5.98
CA LEU A 27 -0.65 9.74 6.83
C LEU A 27 -0.51 8.48 7.67
N SER A 28 0.45 7.62 7.33
CA SER A 28 0.81 6.43 8.13
C SER A 28 1.94 6.68 9.12
N GLY A 29 2.60 7.85 9.10
CA GLY A 29 3.82 8.08 9.88
C GLY A 29 5.02 7.20 9.47
N GLY A 30 4.89 6.43 8.38
CA GLY A 30 6.02 5.80 7.70
C GLY A 30 6.90 6.83 6.98
N LEU A 31 8.11 6.43 6.59
CA LEU A 31 9.07 7.29 5.89
C LEU A 31 8.45 8.04 4.71
N ASP A 32 7.66 7.33 3.89
CA ASP A 32 7.24 7.81 2.58
C ASP A 32 6.27 8.98 2.67
N THR A 33 5.22 8.84 3.48
CA THR A 33 4.23 9.91 3.72
C THR A 33 4.82 11.01 4.59
N SER A 34 5.77 10.69 5.47
CA SER A 34 6.49 11.70 6.27
C SER A 34 7.31 12.63 5.38
N ILE A 35 8.01 12.08 4.38
CA ILE A 35 8.74 12.89 3.39
C ILE A 35 7.77 13.81 2.65
N LEU A 36 6.63 13.28 2.20
CA LEU A 36 5.62 14.07 1.48
C LEU A 36 5.04 15.19 2.36
N VAL A 37 4.74 14.92 3.64
CA VAL A 37 4.35 15.98 4.60
C VAL A 37 5.43 17.05 4.71
N ALA A 38 6.69 16.67 4.86
CA ALA A 38 7.80 17.60 5.09
C ALA A 38 8.09 18.54 3.90
N ILE A 39 7.63 18.19 2.70
CA ILE A 39 7.84 18.97 1.47
C ILE A 39 6.56 19.50 0.84
N SER A 40 5.42 19.28 1.49
CA SER A 40 4.15 19.83 1.05
C SER A 40 3.75 21.02 1.91
N SER A 41 2.80 21.81 1.42
CA SER A 41 2.22 22.95 2.14
C SER A 41 0.71 22.84 2.14
N ASN A 42 0.06 23.25 3.23
CA ASN A 42 -1.40 23.42 3.32
C ASN A 42 -2.21 22.17 2.94
N MET A 43 -1.96 21.04 3.62
CA MET A 43 -2.73 19.81 3.45
C MET A 43 -3.33 19.33 4.76
N THR A 44 -4.51 18.74 4.69
CA THR A 44 -5.10 18.00 5.81
C THR A 44 -4.51 16.60 5.86
N ALA A 45 -3.84 16.23 6.96
CA ALA A 45 -3.36 14.87 7.14
C ALA A 45 -4.43 13.98 7.77
N ILE A 46 -4.57 12.76 7.28
CA ILE A 46 -5.55 11.78 7.77
C ILE A 46 -4.81 10.54 8.25
N ASN A 47 -4.86 10.27 9.56
CA ASN A 47 -4.31 9.05 10.15
C ASN A 47 -5.45 8.12 10.56
N VAL A 48 -5.41 6.87 10.09
CA VAL A 48 -6.42 5.86 10.39
C VAL A 48 -5.89 4.86 11.41
N SER A 49 -6.69 4.56 12.43
CA SER A 49 -6.41 3.50 13.40
C SER A 49 -7.59 2.56 13.58
N LEU A 50 -7.31 1.27 13.74
CA LEU A 50 -8.27 0.33 14.31
C LEU A 50 -8.20 0.45 15.83
N GLU A 51 -9.25 0.99 16.42
CA GLU A 51 -9.33 1.28 17.85
C GLU A 51 -8.04 1.93 18.38
N ASP A 52 -7.47 1.42 19.46
CA ASP A 52 -6.22 1.88 20.08
C ASP A 52 -5.01 1.00 19.69
N PHE A 53 -5.13 0.18 18.64
CA PHE A 53 -4.08 -0.74 18.20
C PHE A 53 -3.01 -0.11 17.30
N SER A 54 -3.14 1.17 16.96
CA SER A 54 -2.22 1.85 16.04
C SER A 54 -0.88 2.16 16.69
N SER A 55 0.19 1.71 16.03
CA SER A 55 1.57 2.06 16.36
C SER A 55 2.06 3.31 15.63
N ASP A 56 1.29 3.80 14.65
CA ASP A 56 1.63 4.95 13.82
C ASP A 56 1.36 6.29 14.52
N LEU A 57 0.46 6.32 15.52
CA LEU A 57 0.08 7.53 16.26
C LEU A 57 1.28 8.31 16.81
N LYS A 58 2.32 7.62 17.27
CA LYS A 58 3.53 8.30 17.78
C LYS A 58 4.24 9.11 16.70
N TYR A 59 4.31 8.59 15.47
CA TYR A 59 4.98 9.27 14.35
C TYR A 59 4.11 10.37 13.76
N ALA A 60 2.79 10.16 13.67
CA ALA A 60 1.86 11.18 13.26
C ALA A 60 1.94 12.43 14.18
N ARG A 61 1.95 12.22 15.51
CA ARG A 61 2.14 13.30 16.50
C ARG A 61 3.50 13.99 16.39
N MET A 62 4.56 13.24 16.06
CA MET A 62 5.87 13.83 15.79
C MET A 62 5.80 14.75 14.57
N LEU A 63 5.13 14.35 13.49
CA LEU A 63 5.00 15.18 12.29
C LEU A 63 4.15 16.42 12.53
N GLU A 64 3.01 16.27 13.21
CA GLU A 64 2.14 17.37 13.66
C GLU A 64 2.95 18.45 14.39
N LYS A 65 3.78 18.05 15.37
CA LYS A 65 4.62 18.99 16.12
C LYS A 65 5.75 19.62 15.29
N ASN A 66 6.38 18.88 14.38
CA ASN A 66 7.56 19.36 13.65
C ASN A 66 7.21 20.18 12.41
N PHE A 67 6.04 19.97 11.82
CA PHE A 67 5.64 20.58 10.55
C PHE A 67 4.38 21.44 10.66
N ASP A 68 3.82 21.61 11.86
CA ASP A 68 2.62 22.41 12.13
C ASP A 68 1.46 22.05 11.18
N ILE A 69 1.24 20.75 11.00
CA ILE A 69 0.17 20.21 10.15
C ILE A 69 -1.02 19.79 11.02
N GLU A 70 -2.22 19.99 10.51
CA GLU A 70 -3.43 19.47 11.14
C GLU A 70 -3.58 17.97 10.82
N VAL A 71 -3.55 17.11 11.84
CA VAL A 71 -3.80 15.67 11.70
C VAL A 71 -5.19 15.31 12.20
N ASN A 72 -5.99 14.78 11.29
CA ASN A 72 -7.29 14.19 11.58
C ASN A 72 -7.10 12.70 11.93
N TYR A 73 -7.33 12.36 13.19
CA TYR A 73 -7.19 11.00 13.71
C TYR A 73 -8.53 10.25 13.62
N VAL A 74 -8.64 9.35 12.63
CA VAL A 74 -9.84 8.58 12.32
C VAL A 74 -9.75 7.22 13.01
N LYS A 75 -10.50 7.06 14.11
CA LYS A 75 -10.56 5.81 14.88
C LYS A 75 -11.74 4.96 14.41
N ILE A 76 -11.44 3.75 13.95
CA ILE A 76 -12.41 2.79 13.41
C ILE A 76 -12.65 1.66 14.43
N GLY A 77 -13.91 1.30 14.64
CA GLY A 77 -14.28 0.16 15.50
C GLY A 77 -14.12 -1.20 14.78
N ILE A 78 -13.91 -2.28 15.54
CA ILE A 78 -13.77 -3.63 14.96
C ILE A 78 -14.99 -4.04 14.11
N ASP A 79 -16.21 -3.81 14.58
CA ASP A 79 -17.42 -4.20 13.84
C ASP A 79 -17.62 -3.39 12.55
N GLU A 80 -17.25 -2.11 12.58
CA GLU A 80 -17.25 -1.25 11.40
C GLU A 80 -16.21 -1.74 10.37
N ALA A 81 -14.99 -2.08 10.83
CA ALA A 81 -13.95 -2.62 9.97
C ALA A 81 -14.36 -3.95 9.33
N LEU A 82 -14.95 -4.86 10.12
CA LEU A 82 -15.42 -6.16 9.63
C LEU A 82 -16.56 -6.03 8.61
N SER A 83 -17.54 -5.17 8.88
CA SER A 83 -18.65 -4.92 7.94
C SER A 83 -18.18 -4.22 6.66
N SER A 84 -17.13 -3.40 6.74
CA SER A 84 -16.53 -2.72 5.60
C SER A 84 -15.76 -3.63 4.64
N ILE A 85 -15.38 -4.84 5.05
CA ILE A 85 -14.71 -5.82 4.16
C ILE A 85 -15.54 -6.06 2.90
N LYS A 86 -16.87 -6.24 3.03
CA LYS A 86 -17.76 -6.45 1.88
C LYS A 86 -17.74 -5.27 0.91
N HIS A 87 -17.66 -4.03 1.43
CA HIS A 87 -17.57 -2.83 0.60
C HIS A 87 -16.24 -2.75 -0.15
N VAL A 88 -15.12 -3.01 0.53
CA VAL A 88 -13.79 -2.99 -0.09
C VAL A 88 -13.65 -4.09 -1.14
N ILE A 89 -14.12 -5.32 -0.85
CA ILE A 89 -14.18 -6.41 -1.83
C ILE A 89 -14.98 -6.00 -3.07
N LYS A 90 -16.12 -5.32 -2.89
CA LYS A 90 -16.94 -4.84 -4.00
C LYS A 90 -16.22 -3.77 -4.84
N ILE A 91 -15.48 -2.86 -4.20
CA ILE A 91 -14.75 -1.79 -4.89
C ILE A 91 -13.54 -2.34 -5.66
N LEU A 92 -12.79 -3.25 -5.03
CA LEU A 92 -11.53 -3.74 -5.57
C LEU A 92 -11.67 -5.01 -6.41
N GLU A 93 -12.82 -5.68 -6.34
CA GLU A 93 -13.11 -6.97 -7.01
C GLU A 93 -12.07 -8.03 -6.66
N THR A 94 -11.75 -8.15 -5.38
CA THR A 94 -10.67 -8.99 -4.88
C THR A 94 -11.05 -9.71 -3.59
N PHE A 95 -10.36 -10.80 -3.31
CA PHE A 95 -10.30 -11.47 -2.02
C PHE A 95 -8.84 -11.69 -1.58
N ASP A 96 -7.93 -10.83 -2.08
CA ASP A 96 -6.53 -10.78 -1.68
C ASP A 96 -6.37 -10.65 -0.15
N PRO A 97 -5.56 -11.49 0.50
CA PRO A 97 -5.20 -11.32 1.91
C PRO A 97 -4.57 -9.96 2.28
N ALA A 98 -4.23 -9.09 1.32
CA ALA A 98 -3.79 -7.72 1.55
C ALA A 98 -4.90 -6.75 2.02
N LEU A 99 -6.17 -7.18 2.01
CA LEU A 99 -7.36 -6.38 2.39
C LEU A 99 -7.25 -5.57 3.69
N PRO A 100 -6.56 -6.00 4.77
CA PRO A 100 -6.35 -5.15 5.94
C PRO A 100 -5.58 -3.83 5.63
N ASN A 101 -4.66 -3.83 4.67
CA ASN A 101 -4.02 -2.60 4.19
C ASN A 101 -5.03 -1.74 3.42
N ASP A 102 -5.85 -2.37 2.57
CA ASP A 102 -6.86 -1.69 1.76
C ASP A 102 -7.98 -1.06 2.61
N LEU A 103 -8.34 -1.67 3.74
CA LEU A 103 -9.28 -1.10 4.70
C LEU A 103 -8.76 0.22 5.28
N ALA A 104 -7.49 0.29 5.67
CA ALA A 104 -6.90 1.53 6.18
C ALA A 104 -6.96 2.65 5.12
N VAL A 105 -6.67 2.32 3.85
CA VAL A 105 -6.79 3.23 2.71
C VAL A 105 -8.25 3.64 2.48
N TYR A 106 -9.18 2.68 2.51
CA TYR A 106 -10.62 2.90 2.36
C TYR A 106 -11.16 3.88 3.38
N PHE A 107 -10.86 3.67 4.67
CA PHE A 107 -11.34 4.57 5.72
C PHE A 107 -10.74 5.96 5.62
N GLY A 108 -9.47 6.08 5.21
CA GLY A 108 -8.84 7.38 4.99
C GLY A 108 -9.50 8.16 3.86
N ILE A 109 -9.79 7.49 2.74
CA ILE A 109 -10.45 8.12 1.57
C ILE A 109 -11.94 8.40 1.86
N ARG A 110 -12.64 7.50 2.57
CA ARG A 110 -14.01 7.73 3.02
C ARG A 110 -14.09 8.99 3.88
N TYR A 111 -13.20 9.13 4.86
CA TYR A 111 -13.14 10.32 5.70
C TYR A 111 -12.80 11.57 4.88
N ALA A 112 -11.82 11.49 3.97
CA ALA A 112 -11.49 12.58 3.07
C ALA A 112 -12.72 13.07 2.29
N LYS A 113 -13.58 12.15 1.85
CA LYS A 113 -14.84 12.49 1.18
C LYS A 113 -15.81 13.20 2.11
N GLU A 114 -15.97 12.69 3.34
CA GLU A 114 -16.89 13.21 4.35
C GLU A 114 -16.55 14.65 4.76
N VAL A 115 -15.25 14.97 4.88
CA VAL A 115 -14.79 16.33 5.19
C VAL A 115 -14.64 17.24 3.95
N GLY A 116 -15.05 16.76 2.77
CA GLY A 116 -15.14 17.58 1.56
C GLY A 116 -13.83 17.76 0.78
N LEU A 117 -12.81 16.94 1.02
CA LEU A 117 -11.58 16.95 0.22
C LEU A 117 -11.87 16.42 -1.19
N ARG A 118 -11.24 17.02 -2.20
CA ARG A 118 -11.39 16.63 -3.62
C ARG A 118 -10.21 15.81 -4.11
N SER A 119 -9.09 15.87 -3.40
CA SER A 119 -7.87 15.16 -3.74
C SER A 119 -7.10 14.69 -2.51
N VAL A 120 -6.50 13.50 -2.61
CA VAL A 120 -5.68 12.92 -1.54
C VAL A 120 -4.36 12.41 -2.08
N MET A 121 -3.29 12.73 -1.36
CA MET A 121 -1.95 12.26 -1.62
C MET A 121 -1.69 10.94 -0.90
N THR A 122 -0.95 10.04 -1.55
CA THR A 122 -0.49 8.78 -0.94
C THR A 122 1.01 8.60 -1.13
N GLY A 123 1.61 7.75 -0.29
CA GLY A 123 3.02 7.34 -0.39
C GLY A 123 3.26 6.21 -1.41
N ASP A 124 2.29 5.92 -2.28
CA ASP A 124 2.33 4.80 -3.22
C ASP A 124 3.50 4.94 -4.20
N GLY A 125 4.15 3.83 -4.53
CA GLY A 125 5.29 3.77 -5.45
C GLY A 125 6.65 3.93 -4.79
N SER A 126 6.72 4.48 -3.57
CA SER A 126 8.02 4.68 -2.89
C SER A 126 8.74 3.36 -2.62
N ASP A 127 8.02 2.36 -2.09
CA ASP A 127 8.61 1.06 -1.76
C ASP A 127 9.06 0.31 -3.02
N GLU A 128 8.27 0.35 -4.09
CA GLU A 128 8.56 -0.32 -5.35
C GLU A 128 9.75 0.32 -6.08
N LEU A 129 9.80 1.65 -6.13
CA LEU A 129 10.85 2.37 -6.87
C LEU A 129 12.20 2.38 -6.13
N PHE A 130 12.18 2.36 -4.80
CA PHE A 130 13.37 2.58 -3.97
C PHE A 130 13.73 1.39 -3.05
N GLY A 131 13.16 0.20 -3.28
CA GLY A 131 13.57 -1.02 -2.59
C GLY A 131 13.14 -1.05 -1.12
N GLY A 132 11.86 -0.76 -0.85
CA GLY A 132 11.32 -0.68 0.50
C GLY A 132 10.86 -2.01 1.10
N TYR A 133 10.48 -2.99 0.28
CA TYR A 133 10.06 -4.30 0.76
C TYR A 133 11.23 -5.20 1.14
N SER A 134 11.07 -5.99 2.20
CA SER A 134 12.12 -6.90 2.70
C SER A 134 12.58 -7.90 1.63
N TYR A 135 11.64 -8.47 0.87
CA TYR A 135 11.95 -9.42 -0.20
C TYR A 135 12.77 -8.81 -1.34
N MET A 136 12.76 -7.48 -1.52
CA MET A 136 13.53 -6.82 -2.58
C MET A 136 15.03 -6.86 -2.32
N ARG A 137 15.45 -7.12 -1.07
CA ARG A 137 16.86 -7.26 -0.68
C ARG A 137 17.50 -8.51 -1.26
N ASP A 138 16.69 -9.54 -1.55
CA ASP A 138 17.15 -10.84 -2.01
C ASP A 138 17.03 -10.99 -3.54
N ILE A 139 16.72 -9.90 -4.26
CA ILE A 139 16.68 -9.87 -5.72
C ILE A 139 18.08 -9.67 -6.27
N GLU A 140 18.51 -10.55 -7.17
CA GLU A 140 19.81 -10.47 -7.85
C GLU A 140 19.92 -9.18 -8.69
N ASP A 141 18.97 -8.95 -9.60
CA ASP A 141 18.87 -7.70 -10.37
C ASP A 141 17.63 -6.89 -9.97
N LEU A 142 17.80 -6.04 -8.94
CA LEU A 142 16.75 -5.17 -8.42
C LEU A 142 16.23 -4.18 -9.49
N ASN A 143 17.09 -3.69 -10.39
CA ASN A 143 16.67 -2.69 -11.37
C ASN A 143 15.83 -3.34 -12.48
N ALA A 144 16.26 -4.48 -13.03
CA ALA A 144 15.47 -5.24 -13.99
C ALA A 144 14.13 -5.70 -13.39
N TYR A 145 14.14 -6.08 -12.10
CA TYR A 145 12.90 -6.38 -11.40
C TYR A 145 11.92 -5.19 -11.37
N ILE A 146 12.40 -4.00 -11.00
CA ILE A 146 11.57 -2.79 -10.92
C ILE A 146 11.01 -2.46 -12.31
N GLU A 147 11.84 -2.49 -13.36
CA GLU A 147 11.40 -2.28 -14.74
C GLU A 147 10.29 -3.27 -15.16
N ARG A 148 10.39 -4.54 -14.72
CA ARG A 148 9.40 -5.58 -15.02
C ARG A 148 8.04 -5.33 -14.34
N ILE A 149 8.02 -4.81 -13.11
CA ILE A 149 6.76 -4.62 -12.37
C ILE A 149 6.06 -3.30 -12.67
N LEU A 150 6.80 -2.25 -13.06
CA LEU A 150 6.24 -0.91 -13.22
C LEU A 150 5.02 -0.83 -14.15
N PRO A 151 4.98 -1.51 -15.31
CA PRO A 151 3.80 -1.46 -16.19
C PRO A 151 2.54 -2.08 -15.58
N ASN A 152 2.69 -2.92 -14.56
CA ASN A 152 1.61 -3.69 -13.94
C ASN A 152 1.36 -3.28 -12.48
N ILE A 153 2.06 -2.27 -11.97
CA ILE A 153 1.89 -1.80 -10.60
C ILE A 153 0.47 -1.27 -10.41
N TYR A 154 -0.13 -1.62 -9.29
CA TYR A 154 -1.50 -1.27 -9.00
C TYR A 154 -1.63 -0.95 -7.51
N PHE A 155 -2.31 0.15 -7.22
CA PHE A 155 -2.58 0.60 -5.86
C PHE A 155 -4.09 0.69 -5.64
N SER A 156 -4.57 0.12 -4.54
CA SER A 156 -6.00 0.13 -4.18
C SER A 156 -6.55 1.53 -4.00
N SER A 157 -5.70 2.49 -3.59
CA SER A 157 -6.00 3.92 -3.51
C SER A 157 -6.63 4.46 -4.80
N ASN A 158 -6.23 3.96 -5.98
CA ASN A 158 -6.76 4.42 -7.27
C ASN A 158 -8.26 4.10 -7.42
N ARG A 159 -8.64 2.82 -7.27
CA ARG A 159 -10.06 2.41 -7.39
C ARG A 159 -10.92 2.93 -6.25
N ILE A 160 -10.37 3.01 -5.04
CA ILE A 160 -11.10 3.56 -3.89
C ILE A 160 -11.34 5.06 -4.09
N CYS A 161 -10.34 5.83 -4.52
CA CYS A 161 -10.52 7.25 -4.85
C CYS A 161 -11.55 7.44 -5.97
N GLU A 162 -11.47 6.66 -7.04
CA GLU A 162 -12.45 6.67 -8.13
C GLU A 162 -13.88 6.43 -7.61
N HIS A 163 -14.07 5.43 -6.75
CA HIS A 163 -15.37 5.12 -6.15
C HIS A 163 -15.97 6.32 -5.38
N PHE A 164 -15.14 7.07 -4.64
CA PHE A 164 -15.58 8.24 -3.87
C PHE A 164 -15.60 9.55 -4.68
N GLY A 165 -15.16 9.52 -5.95
CA GLY A 165 -14.99 10.71 -6.76
C GLY A 165 -13.93 11.66 -6.20
N ILE A 166 -12.85 11.10 -5.65
CA ILE A 166 -11.67 11.81 -5.16
C ILE A 166 -10.54 11.61 -6.16
N LYS A 167 -9.72 12.65 -6.39
CA LYS A 167 -8.50 12.53 -7.18
C LYS A 167 -7.37 11.97 -6.30
N VAL A 168 -6.79 10.85 -6.70
CA VAL A 168 -5.55 10.34 -6.09
C VAL A 168 -4.34 11.10 -6.63
N VAL A 169 -3.37 11.39 -5.76
CA VAL A 169 -2.10 12.05 -6.09
C VAL A 169 -0.93 11.21 -5.58
N GLN A 170 -0.04 10.78 -6.47
CA GLN A 170 1.05 9.83 -6.17
C GLN A 170 2.40 10.40 -6.64
N PRO A 171 3.03 11.32 -5.89
CA PRO A 171 4.23 12.05 -6.35
C PRO A 171 5.41 11.15 -6.70
N TYR A 172 5.56 10.01 -6.03
CA TYR A 172 6.62 9.04 -6.34
C TYR A 172 6.47 8.43 -7.74
N LEU A 173 5.26 8.34 -8.28
CA LEU A 173 4.97 7.82 -9.61
C LEU A 173 5.06 8.90 -10.71
N CYS A 174 5.37 10.16 -10.37
CA CYS A 174 5.65 11.18 -11.37
C CYS A 174 6.86 10.79 -12.21
N LYS A 175 6.78 11.08 -13.52
CA LYS A 175 7.77 10.64 -14.51
C LYS A 175 9.20 10.98 -14.09
N GLU A 176 9.45 12.18 -13.57
CA GLU A 176 10.78 12.59 -13.13
C GLU A 176 11.35 11.72 -12.01
N VAL A 177 10.50 11.24 -11.09
CA VAL A 177 10.91 10.39 -9.96
C VAL A 177 11.10 8.94 -10.43
N VAL A 178 10.21 8.43 -11.27
CA VAL A 178 10.33 7.10 -11.89
C VAL A 178 11.58 7.00 -12.76
N ASP A 179 11.81 7.97 -13.66
CA ASP A 179 13.00 8.00 -14.52
C ASP A 179 14.29 8.05 -13.69
N PHE A 180 14.28 8.77 -12.57
CA PHE A 180 15.42 8.81 -11.67
C PHE A 180 15.65 7.46 -10.99
N SER A 181 14.59 6.82 -10.47
CA SER A 181 14.72 5.53 -9.78
C SER A 181 15.25 4.45 -10.71
N LEU A 182 14.89 4.46 -12.01
CA LEU A 182 15.38 3.52 -13.00
C LEU A 182 16.86 3.75 -13.37
N LYS A 183 17.36 4.98 -13.28
CA LYS A 183 18.74 5.33 -13.65
C LYS A 183 19.76 5.04 -12.55
N ILE A 184 19.37 5.10 -11.28
CA ILE A 184 20.33 4.95 -10.20
C ILE A 184 20.73 3.48 -9.96
N PRO A 185 21.98 3.22 -9.54
CA PRO A 185 22.40 1.87 -9.15
C PRO A 185 21.61 1.33 -7.94
N ALA A 186 21.35 0.02 -7.92
CA ALA A 186 20.56 -0.66 -6.88
C ALA A 186 21.11 -0.44 -5.45
N GLU A 187 22.41 -0.26 -5.29
CA GLU A 187 23.08 0.03 -4.00
C GLU A 187 22.65 1.35 -3.34
N PHE A 188 22.05 2.27 -4.10
CA PHE A 188 21.45 3.49 -3.56
C PHE A 188 20.01 3.26 -3.10
N LYS A 189 19.34 2.22 -3.60
CA LYS A 189 18.01 1.80 -3.15
C LYS A 189 18.12 0.98 -1.87
N ILE A 190 19.00 -0.03 -1.88
CA ILE A 190 19.23 -0.94 -0.75
C ILE A 190 20.72 -0.92 -0.38
N ARG A 191 21.03 -0.65 0.89
CA ARG A 191 22.40 -0.64 1.40
C ARG A 191 22.48 -1.18 2.82
N ASN A 192 23.40 -2.10 3.07
CA ASN A 192 23.60 -2.72 4.39
C ASN A 192 22.29 -3.28 4.99
N GLY A 193 21.45 -3.91 4.16
CA GLY A 193 20.14 -4.42 4.57
C GLY A 193 19.06 -3.36 4.81
N VAL A 194 19.36 -2.07 4.61
CA VAL A 194 18.39 -0.97 4.76
C VAL A 194 17.87 -0.57 3.39
N GLY A 195 16.55 -0.69 3.21
CA GLY A 195 15.84 -0.24 2.01
C GLY A 195 15.58 1.27 2.00
N LYS A 196 15.24 1.80 0.82
CA LYS A 196 15.01 3.24 0.58
C LYS A 196 16.17 4.12 1.00
N TRP A 197 17.40 3.62 0.88
CA TRP A 197 18.59 4.27 1.41
C TRP A 197 18.76 5.70 0.89
N ILE A 198 18.60 5.91 -0.42
CA ILE A 198 18.71 7.23 -1.04
C ILE A 198 17.62 8.20 -0.57
N LEU A 199 16.38 7.73 -0.35
CA LEU A 199 15.30 8.56 0.20
C LEU A 199 15.65 8.98 1.63
N ARG A 200 16.10 8.04 2.48
CA ARG A 200 16.52 8.37 3.85
C ARG A 200 17.62 9.43 3.83
N LYS A 201 18.66 9.26 3.00
CA LYS A 201 19.76 10.22 2.89
C LYS A 201 19.36 11.56 2.26
N ALA A 202 18.38 11.58 1.38
CA ALA A 202 17.90 12.81 0.77
C ALA A 202 17.12 13.68 1.75
N PHE A 203 16.46 13.09 2.75
CA PHE A 203 15.53 13.78 3.66
C PHE A 203 15.92 13.72 5.14
N GLU A 204 17.10 13.18 5.49
CA GLU A 204 17.57 13.04 6.88
C GLU A 204 17.77 14.36 7.63
N ASP A 205 17.90 15.46 6.90
CA ASP A 205 18.03 16.83 7.39
C ASP A 205 16.68 17.53 7.62
N LEU A 206 15.59 17.00 7.03
CA LEU A 206 14.25 17.58 7.17
C LEU A 206 13.40 16.85 8.21
N LEU A 207 13.60 15.55 8.38
CA LEU A 207 12.77 14.71 9.24
C LEU A 207 13.50 14.28 10.52
N PRO A 208 12.78 14.07 11.64
CA PRO A 208 13.35 13.44 12.83
C PRO A 208 14.02 12.10 12.52
N ALA A 209 15.19 11.83 13.12
CA ALA A 209 15.96 10.62 12.86
C ALA A 209 15.17 9.34 13.13
N GLU A 210 14.26 9.36 14.10
CA GLU A 210 13.37 8.26 14.46
C GLU A 210 12.37 7.92 13.36
N ILE A 211 12.00 8.90 12.52
CA ILE A 211 11.17 8.67 11.32
C ILE A 211 12.05 8.23 10.16
N VAL A 212 13.20 8.88 9.97
CA VAL A 212 14.11 8.63 8.84
C VAL A 212 14.68 7.22 8.88
N TRP A 213 15.00 6.71 10.07
CA TRP A 213 15.72 5.44 10.26
C TRP A 213 14.86 4.33 10.87
N GLN A 214 13.53 4.51 10.96
CA GLN A 214 12.64 3.44 11.39
C GLN A 214 12.67 2.24 10.44
N ASP A 215 12.39 1.07 11.00
CA ASP A 215 12.09 -0.13 10.25
C ASP A 215 10.79 0.03 9.44
N LYS A 216 10.74 -0.61 8.28
CA LYS A 216 9.53 -0.62 7.46
C LYS A 216 8.45 -1.40 8.18
N ARG A 217 7.30 -0.75 8.38
CA ARG A 217 6.07 -1.39 8.81
C ARG A 217 5.05 -1.40 7.65
N PRO A 218 4.37 -2.52 7.38
CA PRO A 218 3.21 -2.51 6.49
C PRO A 218 2.07 -1.68 7.11
N LEU A 219 1.21 -1.12 6.26
CA LEU A 219 0.16 -0.19 6.69
C LEU A 219 -0.82 -0.86 7.66
N GLU A 220 -1.16 -2.13 7.46
CA GLU A 220 -2.04 -2.89 8.34
C GLU A 220 -1.49 -3.06 9.77
N TYR A 221 -0.16 -3.14 9.93
CA TYR A 221 0.47 -3.21 11.24
C TYR A 221 0.51 -1.85 11.90
N GLY A 222 0.84 -0.81 11.12
CA GLY A 222 0.88 0.57 11.56
C GLY A 222 -0.48 1.06 12.09
N SER A 223 -1.52 0.86 11.28
CA SER A 223 -2.92 1.19 11.60
C SER A 223 -3.57 0.26 12.63
N GLY A 224 -3.03 -0.93 12.86
CA GLY A 224 -3.64 -1.96 13.72
C GLY A 224 -4.67 -2.85 13.01
N MET A 225 -4.97 -2.62 11.72
CA MET A 225 -5.89 -3.46 10.93
C MET A 225 -5.47 -4.94 10.88
N THR A 226 -4.19 -5.26 11.11
CA THR A 226 -3.70 -6.65 11.24
C THR A 226 -4.45 -7.47 12.30
N ARG A 227 -5.08 -6.84 13.31
CA ARG A 227 -5.86 -7.53 14.35
C ARG A 227 -7.09 -8.23 13.78
N LEU A 228 -7.62 -7.76 12.65
CA LEU A 228 -8.74 -8.40 11.98
C LEU A 228 -8.40 -9.83 11.54
N ARG A 229 -7.13 -10.12 11.21
CA ARG A 229 -6.68 -11.46 10.82
C ARG A 229 -6.91 -12.50 11.93
N GLU A 230 -6.59 -12.12 13.17
CA GLU A 230 -6.78 -12.96 14.36
C GLU A 230 -8.26 -13.17 14.65
N ILE A 231 -9.05 -12.09 14.57
CA ILE A 231 -10.50 -12.10 14.79
C ILE A 231 -11.22 -12.96 13.75
N ILE A 232 -10.84 -12.86 12.47
CA ILE A 232 -11.42 -13.68 11.40
C ILE A 232 -11.01 -15.14 11.57
N SER A 233 -9.73 -15.41 11.86
CA SER A 233 -9.25 -16.79 12.04
C SER A 233 -9.91 -17.50 13.23
N SER A 234 -10.32 -16.77 14.28
CA SER A 234 -11.01 -17.36 15.43
C SER A 234 -12.49 -17.69 15.16
N LYS A 235 -13.10 -17.06 14.14
CA LYS A 235 -14.47 -17.35 13.69
C LYS A 235 -14.60 -18.64 12.89
N ILE A 236 -13.50 -19.16 12.35
CA ILE A 236 -13.48 -20.35 11.48
C ILE A 236 -12.70 -21.46 12.19
N SER A 237 -13.36 -22.59 12.48
CA SER A 237 -12.66 -23.74 13.07
C SER A 237 -11.71 -24.41 12.05
N ASP A 238 -10.68 -25.12 12.51
CA ASP A 238 -9.78 -25.86 11.60
C ASP A 238 -10.55 -26.92 10.80
N LYS A 239 -11.54 -27.55 11.43
CA LYS A 239 -12.43 -28.51 10.78
C LYS A 239 -13.21 -27.85 9.64
N GLU A 240 -13.87 -26.73 9.91
CA GLU A 240 -14.62 -25.97 8.91
C GLU A 240 -13.71 -25.51 7.76
N PHE A 241 -12.52 -25.00 8.08
CA PHE A 241 -11.56 -24.59 7.07
C PHE A 241 -11.16 -25.75 6.14
N MET A 242 -10.89 -26.93 6.71
CA MET A 242 -10.53 -28.12 5.93
C MET A 242 -11.70 -28.62 5.07
N GLU A 243 -12.92 -28.60 5.58
CA GLU A 243 -14.13 -28.98 4.83
C GLU A 243 -14.37 -28.03 3.66
N LYS A 244 -14.39 -26.71 3.91
CA LYS A 244 -14.63 -25.69 2.87
C LYS A 244 -13.49 -25.57 1.86
N ARG A 245 -12.24 -25.79 2.28
CA ARG A 245 -11.09 -25.80 1.37
C ARG A 245 -11.21 -26.87 0.28
N ASN A 246 -11.84 -28.01 0.58
CA ASN A 246 -12.07 -29.08 -0.39
C ASN A 246 -13.32 -28.86 -1.25
N LEU A 247 -14.20 -27.93 -0.86
CA LEU A 247 -15.42 -27.58 -1.60
C LEU A 247 -15.13 -26.67 -2.80
N TYR A 248 -14.09 -25.84 -2.71
CA TYR A 248 -13.77 -24.85 -3.72
C TYR A 248 -12.49 -25.22 -4.48
N SER A 249 -12.45 -24.92 -5.78
CA SER A 249 -11.26 -25.10 -6.63
C SER A 249 -10.22 -23.99 -6.43
N ILE A 250 -10.04 -23.54 -5.19
CA ILE A 250 -9.14 -22.43 -4.82
C ILE A 250 -8.10 -22.91 -3.82
N LYS A 251 -6.85 -22.54 -4.08
CA LYS A 251 -5.73 -22.79 -3.17
C LYS A 251 -5.66 -21.71 -2.09
N PHE A 252 -6.49 -21.87 -1.05
CA PHE A 252 -6.44 -20.98 0.11
C PHE A 252 -5.13 -21.09 0.88
N THR A 253 -4.64 -19.94 1.34
CA THR A 253 -3.40 -19.79 2.11
C THR A 253 -3.67 -19.65 3.61
N SER A 254 -4.89 -19.26 4.01
CA SER A 254 -5.30 -19.06 5.39
C SER A 254 -6.84 -19.10 5.54
N LYS A 255 -7.32 -19.17 6.78
CA LYS A 255 -8.76 -19.03 7.11
C LYS A 255 -9.33 -17.68 6.69
N GLU A 256 -8.53 -16.64 6.84
CA GLU A 256 -8.84 -15.30 6.39
C GLU A 256 -9.04 -15.23 4.87
N HIS A 257 -8.15 -15.88 4.10
CA HIS A 257 -8.29 -15.95 2.63
C HIS A 257 -9.60 -16.66 2.24
N LEU A 258 -9.98 -17.74 2.94
CA LEU A 258 -11.29 -18.38 2.77
C LEU A 258 -12.44 -17.42 3.09
N TYR A 259 -12.38 -16.72 4.23
CA TYR A 259 -13.40 -15.77 4.64
C TYR A 259 -13.66 -14.68 3.59
N TYR A 260 -12.59 -14.09 3.06
CA TYR A 260 -12.68 -13.08 2.00
C TYR A 260 -13.27 -13.65 0.72
N TYR A 261 -12.88 -14.87 0.34
CA TYR A 261 -13.46 -15.51 -0.83
C TYR A 261 -14.95 -15.79 -0.68
N GLU A 262 -15.44 -16.21 0.49
CA GLU A 262 -16.88 -16.42 0.70
C GLU A 262 -17.67 -15.12 0.56
N ILE A 263 -17.12 -14.00 1.03
CA ILE A 263 -17.72 -12.67 0.79
C ILE A 263 -17.65 -12.29 -0.69
N TYR A 264 -16.51 -12.50 -1.36
CA TYR A 264 -16.38 -12.25 -2.79
C TYR A 264 -17.42 -13.04 -3.58
N ARG A 265 -17.61 -14.32 -3.26
CA ARG A 265 -18.59 -15.19 -3.91
C ARG A 265 -20.03 -14.74 -3.66
N ASP A 266 -20.35 -14.26 -2.47
CA ASP A 266 -21.65 -13.65 -2.17
C ASP A 266 -21.90 -12.38 -2.99
N VAL A 267 -20.86 -11.58 -3.26
CA VAL A 267 -20.97 -10.32 -4.01
C VAL A 267 -21.01 -10.54 -5.54
N PHE A 268 -20.16 -11.44 -6.06
CA PHE A 268 -19.89 -11.56 -7.50
C PHE A 268 -20.27 -12.91 -8.11
N GLY A 269 -20.49 -13.94 -7.29
CA GLY A 269 -20.66 -15.31 -7.77
C GLY A 269 -19.32 -15.98 -8.08
N GLU A 270 -19.24 -16.67 -9.22
CA GLU A 270 -18.04 -17.39 -9.64
C GLU A 270 -16.95 -16.45 -10.17
N ILE A 271 -15.70 -16.90 -10.09
CA ILE A 271 -14.56 -16.14 -10.62
C ILE A 271 -14.64 -16.13 -12.15
N PRO A 272 -14.53 -14.96 -12.80
CA PRO A 272 -14.57 -14.88 -14.25
C PRO A 272 -13.48 -15.74 -14.92
N GLU A 273 -13.84 -16.41 -16.01
CA GLU A 273 -12.89 -17.17 -16.82
C GLU A 273 -11.82 -16.24 -17.45
N PRO A 274 -10.58 -16.74 -17.65
CA PRO A 274 -9.55 -15.99 -18.36
C PRO A 274 -9.98 -15.58 -19.78
N LYS A 275 -9.59 -14.37 -20.20
CA LYS A 275 -9.72 -13.95 -21.60
C LYS A 275 -8.68 -14.67 -22.48
N GLU A 276 -8.83 -14.59 -23.79
CA GLU A 276 -7.97 -15.29 -24.77
C GLU A 276 -6.46 -15.02 -24.57
N ASP A 277 -6.09 -13.78 -24.22
CA ASP A 277 -4.69 -13.38 -23.99
C ASP A 277 -4.24 -13.52 -22.52
N ASP A 278 -5.12 -13.94 -21.62
CA ASP A 278 -4.80 -14.10 -20.20
C ASP A 278 -4.15 -15.47 -19.92
N LYS A 279 -3.19 -15.49 -18.99
CA LYS A 279 -2.81 -16.74 -18.31
C LYS A 279 -3.74 -17.00 -17.13
N ALA A 280 -4.09 -18.25 -16.89
CA ALA A 280 -4.89 -18.63 -15.73
C ALA A 280 -4.07 -18.55 -14.43
N CYS A 281 -4.69 -18.01 -13.38
CA CYS A 281 -4.14 -18.02 -12.03
C CYS A 281 -4.01 -19.46 -11.51
N PRO A 282 -2.81 -19.92 -11.10
CA PRO A 282 -2.64 -21.27 -10.57
C PRO A 282 -3.26 -21.47 -9.18
N TYR A 283 -3.78 -20.40 -8.55
CA TYR A 283 -4.41 -20.43 -7.23
C TYR A 283 -5.93 -20.40 -7.31
N CYS A 284 -6.52 -19.54 -8.14
CA CYS A 284 -7.96 -19.33 -8.20
C CYS A 284 -8.58 -19.42 -9.60
N GLY A 285 -7.79 -19.68 -10.64
CA GLY A 285 -8.29 -19.80 -12.03
C GLY A 285 -8.56 -18.47 -12.75
N ALA A 286 -8.57 -17.33 -12.06
CA ALA A 286 -8.78 -16.01 -12.66
C ALA A 286 -7.83 -15.71 -13.84
N GLY A 287 -8.30 -14.95 -14.82
CA GLY A 287 -7.45 -14.37 -15.86
C GLY A 287 -6.43 -13.39 -15.29
N ILE A 288 -5.17 -13.51 -15.72
CA ILE A 288 -4.06 -12.64 -15.33
C ILE A 288 -3.29 -12.23 -16.58
N ASN A 289 -2.92 -10.96 -16.67
CA ASN A 289 -2.00 -10.50 -17.71
C ASN A 289 -0.68 -11.34 -17.67
N PRO A 290 -0.19 -11.87 -18.81
CA PRO A 290 0.99 -12.71 -18.85
C PRO A 290 2.24 -12.12 -18.17
N SER A 291 2.41 -10.79 -18.20
CA SER A 291 3.53 -10.08 -17.60
C SER A 291 3.37 -9.81 -16.09
N SER A 292 2.18 -9.99 -15.53
CA SER A 292 1.92 -9.77 -14.11
C SER A 292 2.50 -10.89 -13.24
N LEU A 293 3.09 -10.51 -12.11
CA LEU A 293 3.68 -11.42 -11.12
C LEU A 293 2.73 -11.74 -9.96
N HIS A 294 1.53 -11.16 -9.94
CA HIS A 294 0.53 -11.38 -8.90
C HIS A 294 -0.87 -11.46 -9.51
N CYS A 295 -1.76 -12.21 -8.87
CA CYS A 295 -3.18 -12.23 -9.21
C CYS A 295 -3.91 -11.10 -8.47
N ARG A 296 -4.56 -10.18 -9.18
CA ARG A 296 -5.32 -9.08 -8.56
C ARG A 296 -6.59 -9.54 -7.85
N ILE A 297 -7.11 -10.73 -8.21
CA ILE A 297 -8.34 -11.26 -7.62
C ILE A 297 -8.07 -12.01 -6.31
N CYS A 298 -7.01 -12.83 -6.22
CA CYS A 298 -6.76 -13.65 -5.02
C CYS A 298 -5.46 -13.34 -4.27
N GLY A 299 -4.65 -12.39 -4.75
CA GLY A 299 -3.34 -12.08 -4.16
C GLY A 299 -2.25 -13.13 -4.39
N GLY A 300 -2.50 -14.15 -5.21
CA GLY A 300 -1.54 -15.23 -5.47
C GLY A 300 -0.29 -14.71 -6.19
N VAL A 301 0.90 -14.95 -5.63
CA VAL A 301 2.19 -14.55 -6.22
C VAL A 301 2.69 -15.62 -7.20
N LEU A 302 3.03 -15.20 -8.42
CA LEU A 302 3.43 -16.06 -9.53
C LEU A 302 4.95 -16.02 -9.73
N ASN A 303 5.64 -17.11 -9.41
CA ASN A 303 7.06 -17.36 -9.74
C ASN A 303 7.99 -16.13 -9.60
N TRP A 304 8.17 -15.66 -8.38
CA TRP A 304 9.13 -14.60 -8.05
C TRP A 304 10.60 -14.94 -8.34
N ARG A 305 10.97 -16.22 -8.18
CA ARG A 305 12.37 -16.70 -8.08
C ARG A 305 13.01 -17.07 -9.44
N LYS A 306 12.55 -16.47 -10.54
CA LYS A 306 13.20 -16.60 -11.85
C LYS A 306 13.42 -15.23 -12.48
#